data_AF-A0A1S2MD34-F1
#
_entry.id   AF-A0A1S2MD34-F1
#
_cell.length_a   1.000
_cell.length_b   1.000
_cell.length_c   1.000
_cell.angle_alpha   90.00
_cell.angle_beta   90.00
_cell.angle_gamma   90.00
#
_symmetry.space_group_name_H-M   'P 1'
#
loop_
_entity.id
_entity.type
_entity.pdbx_description
1 polymer ?
#
loop_
_entity_poly.entity_id
_entity_poly.type
_entity_poly.pdbx_seq_one_letter_code
_entity_poly.pdbx_strand_id
1 'polypeptide(L)'
;MLGLRLIRGKKKVEDATHAKCPHCEKEVKIELWNKQTRAFLGDAIPCVTEGLNTKIPYQCPECFSGHLAKSIKFISKEKQDIF
;
A
#
# COMPACT_ATOMS: atom_id res chain seq x y z
N MET A 1 -19.63 5.19 30.68
CA MET A 1 -18.50 5.59 29.81
C MET A 1 -17.98 4.33 29.13
N LEU A 2 -18.34 4.07 27.88
CA LEU A 2 -18.06 2.78 27.22
C LEU A 2 -17.32 2.99 25.90
N GLY A 3 -16.10 2.47 25.85
CA GLY A 3 -15.49 1.94 24.63
C GLY A 3 -14.62 2.90 23.83
N LEU A 4 -13.37 3.11 24.26
CA LEU A 4 -12.30 3.47 23.32
C LEU A 4 -12.09 2.30 22.34
N ARG A 5 -12.75 2.36 21.18
CA ARG A 5 -12.41 1.53 20.01
C ARG A 5 -11.02 1.95 19.54
N LEU A 6 -10.01 1.18 19.92
CA LEU A 6 -8.64 1.31 19.44
C LEU A 6 -8.63 1.22 17.90
N ILE A 7 -8.32 2.35 17.25
CA ILE A 7 -8.09 2.47 15.81
C ILE A 7 -6.73 1.80 15.51
N ARG A 8 -6.68 0.47 15.60
CA ARG A 8 -5.45 -0.34 15.52
C ARG A 8 -5.01 -0.67 14.07
N GLY A 9 -5.63 -0.05 13.07
CA GLY A 9 -5.41 -0.36 11.64
C GLY A 9 -4.47 0.59 10.88
N LYS A 10 -4.30 1.85 11.31
CA LYS A 10 -3.59 2.86 10.50
C LYS A 10 -2.06 2.76 10.58
N LYS A 11 -1.50 2.58 11.79
CA LYS A 11 -0.04 2.53 11.99
C LYS A 11 0.67 1.47 11.14
N LYS A 12 0.04 0.32 10.89
CA LYS A 12 0.68 -0.78 10.14
C LYS A 12 0.91 -0.49 8.66
N VAL A 13 0.14 0.42 8.06
CA VAL A 13 0.22 0.68 6.61
C VAL A 13 1.35 1.66 6.29
N GLU A 14 1.61 2.62 7.17
CA GLU A 14 2.68 3.60 7.00
C GLU A 14 4.07 2.93 7.05
N ASP A 15 4.23 1.92 7.90
CA ASP A 15 5.46 1.11 8.04
C ASP A 15 5.55 -0.07 7.05
N ALA A 16 4.60 -0.20 6.11
CA ALA A 16 4.64 -1.28 5.14
C ALA A 16 5.79 -1.07 4.15
N THR A 17 6.54 -2.13 3.85
CA THR A 17 7.64 -2.07 2.87
C THR A 17 7.23 -2.70 1.54
N HIS A 18 6.30 -3.66 1.60
CA HIS A 18 5.80 -4.40 0.46
C HIS A 18 4.28 -4.31 0.39
N ALA A 19 3.76 -4.49 -0.81
CA ALA A 19 2.35 -4.54 -1.12
C ALA A 19 2.09 -5.76 -2.02
N LYS A 20 1.12 -6.58 -1.65
CA LYS A 20 0.65 -7.72 -2.44
C LYS A 20 -0.49 -7.29 -3.34
N CYS A 21 -0.33 -7.51 -4.64
CA CYS A 21 -1.37 -7.27 -5.62
C CYS A 21 -2.57 -8.20 -5.37
N PRO A 22 -3.82 -7.71 -5.36
CA PRO A 22 -5.00 -8.56 -5.20
C PRO A 22 -5.31 -9.41 -6.44
N HIS A 23 -4.75 -9.07 -7.61
CA HIS A 23 -5.01 -9.78 -8.86
C HIS A 23 -3.95 -10.85 -9.17
N CYS A 24 -2.68 -10.47 -9.29
CA CYS A 24 -1.60 -11.41 -9.60
C CYS A 24 -0.93 -12.01 -8.37
N GLU A 25 -1.35 -11.61 -7.17
CA GLU A 25 -0.83 -12.09 -5.89
C GLU A 25 0.68 -11.93 -5.66
N LYS A 26 1.37 -11.19 -6.53
CA LYS A 26 2.79 -10.90 -6.36
C LYS A 26 2.99 -9.83 -5.30
N GLU A 27 4.02 -10.04 -4.48
CA GLU A 27 4.49 -9.08 -3.48
C GLU A 27 5.55 -8.18 -4.12
N VAL A 28 5.31 -6.88 -4.07
CA VAL A 28 6.21 -5.90 -4.68
C VAL A 28 6.44 -4.75 -3.73
N LYS A 29 7.61 -4.11 -3.80
CA LYS A 29 7.92 -2.94 -2.99
C LYS A 29 6.94 -1.80 -3.23
N ILE A 30 6.53 -1.12 -2.16
CA ILE A 30 5.62 0.03 -2.22
C ILE A 30 6.17 1.16 -3.09
N GLU A 31 7.49 1.38 -3.05
CA GLU A 31 8.16 2.36 -3.90
C GLU A 31 7.91 2.14 -5.39
N LEU A 32 7.84 0.88 -5.84
CA LEU A 32 7.58 0.55 -7.24
C LEU A 32 6.14 0.85 -7.64
N TRP A 33 5.18 0.58 -6.75
CA TRP A 33 3.78 0.99 -6.94
C TRP A 33 3.67 2.51 -7.08
N ASN A 34 4.29 3.26 -6.17
CA ASN A 34 4.30 4.72 -6.20
C ASN A 34 4.97 5.26 -7.46
N LYS A 35 6.12 4.69 -7.85
CA LYS A 35 6.86 5.11 -9.04
C LYS A 35 6.04 4.91 -10.31
N GLN A 36 5.39 3.76 -10.47
CA GLN A 36 4.52 3.54 -11.63
C GLN A 36 3.33 4.47 -11.65
N THR A 37 2.63 4.61 -10.53
CA THR A 37 1.46 5.48 -10.46
C THR A 37 1.82 6.93 -10.73
N ARG A 38 2.93 7.44 -10.18
CA ARG A 38 3.40 8.80 -10.47
C ARG A 38 3.87 8.98 -11.91
N ALA A 39 4.49 7.96 -12.50
CA ALA A 39 4.84 8.01 -13.92
C ALA A 39 3.60 8.12 -14.82
N PHE A 40 2.46 7.57 -14.41
CA PHE A 40 1.22 7.59 -15.19
C PHE A 40 0.32 8.80 -14.89
N LEU A 41 0.24 9.22 -13.63
CA LEU A 41 -0.73 10.22 -13.14
C LEU A 41 -0.08 11.53 -12.62
N GLY A 42 1.25 11.58 -12.53
CA GLY A 42 2.01 12.73 -12.05
C GLY A 42 2.42 12.65 -10.56
N ASP A 43 3.36 13.52 -10.16
CA ASP A 43 3.96 13.52 -8.82
C ASP A 43 3.04 14.02 -7.69
N ALA A 44 1.92 14.65 -8.03
CA ALA A 44 0.93 15.12 -7.05
C ALA A 44 0.14 13.98 -6.39
N ILE A 45 0.33 12.74 -6.84
CA ILE A 45 -0.39 11.57 -6.31
C ILE A 45 0.22 11.13 -4.97
N PRO A 46 -0.61 10.98 -3.92
CA PRO A 46 -0.14 10.50 -2.62
C PRO A 46 0.48 9.10 -2.72
N CYS A 47 1.27 8.73 -1.73
CA CYS A 47 1.78 7.35 -1.68
C CYS A 47 0.61 6.37 -1.54
N VAL A 48 0.75 5.17 -2.09
CA VAL A 48 -0.27 4.10 -2.02
C VAL A 48 -0.67 3.77 -0.57
N THR A 49 0.24 3.92 0.39
CA THR A 49 -0.01 3.78 1.83
C THR A 49 -0.91 4.88 2.40
N GLU A 50 -0.79 6.11 1.89
CA GLU A 50 -1.60 7.27 2.26
C GLU A 50 -2.92 7.32 1.47
N GLY A 51 -2.94 6.67 0.30
CA GLY A 51 -4.04 6.63 -0.65
C GLY A 51 -5.27 5.83 -0.22
N LEU A 52 -5.32 5.25 1.00
CA LEU A 52 -6.40 4.37 1.46
C LEU A 52 -7.80 4.97 1.34
N ASN A 53 -7.92 6.30 1.50
CA ASN A 53 -9.18 7.03 1.40
C ASN A 53 -9.40 7.68 0.02
N THR A 54 -8.43 7.54 -0.89
CA THR A 54 -8.51 8.11 -2.23
C THR A 54 -9.17 7.14 -3.19
N LYS A 55 -9.83 7.67 -4.23
CA LYS A 55 -10.37 6.88 -5.35
C LYS A 55 -9.35 6.74 -6.50
N ILE A 56 -8.08 7.01 -6.21
CA ILE A 56 -7.01 7.00 -7.21
C ILE A 56 -6.62 5.54 -7.49
N PRO A 57 -6.55 5.12 -8.76
CA PRO A 57 -6.04 3.81 -9.11
C PRO A 57 -4.51 3.78 -9.00
N TYR A 58 -4.00 2.81 -8.26
CA TYR A 58 -2.59 2.45 -8.20
C TYR A 58 -2.34 1.26 -9.13
N GLN A 59 -1.35 1.39 -10.01
CA GLN A 59 -1.07 0.35 -10.99
C GLN A 59 -0.08 -0.66 -10.39
N CYS A 60 -0.39 -1.95 -10.54
CA CYS A 60 0.52 -3.00 -10.13
C CYS A 60 1.72 -3.09 -11.09
N PRO A 61 2.97 -3.11 -10.58
CA PRO A 61 4.16 -3.19 -11.43
C PRO A 61 4.37 -4.50 -12.17
N GLU A 62 3.70 -5.57 -11.75
CA GLU A 62 3.89 -6.89 -12.34
C GLU A 62 2.82 -7.24 -13.39
N CYS A 63 1.56 -6.90 -13.13
CA CYS A 63 0.44 -7.24 -14.00
C CYS A 63 -0.24 -6.03 -14.62
N PHE A 64 0.25 -4.82 -14.35
CA PHE A 64 -0.23 -3.54 -14.87
C PHE A 64 -1.72 -3.25 -14.61
N SER A 65 -2.35 -4.03 -13.73
CA SER A 65 -3.74 -3.87 -13.34
C SER A 65 -3.90 -2.72 -12.35
N GLY A 66 -4.95 -1.90 -12.52
CA GLY A 66 -5.27 -0.79 -11.63
C GLY A 66 -6.07 -1.24 -10.42
N HIS A 67 -5.62 -0.87 -9.22
CA HIS A 67 -6.26 -1.20 -7.96
C HIS A 67 -6.37 0.01 -7.04
N LEU A 68 -7.44 0.09 -6.26
CA LEU A 68 -7.52 1.10 -5.20
C LEU A 68 -6.62 0.70 -4.03
N ALA A 69 -5.98 1.68 -3.38
CA ALA A 69 -5.12 1.44 -2.22
C ALA A 69 -5.79 0.58 -1.14
N LYS A 70 -7.09 0.80 -0.88
CA LYS A 70 -7.87 0.00 0.09
C LYS A 70 -7.99 -1.49 -0.24
N SER A 71 -7.77 -1.88 -1.50
CA SER A 71 -7.86 -3.26 -1.97
C SER A 71 -6.49 -3.95 -2.00
N ILE A 72 -5.41 -3.19 -1.79
CA ILE A 72 -4.04 -3.70 -1.79
C ILE A 72 -3.71 -4.21 -0.38
N LYS A 73 -3.06 -5.38 -0.30
CA LYS A 73 -2.61 -5.94 0.98
C LYS A 73 -1.22 -5.43 1.31
N PHE A 74 -1.10 -4.61 2.35
CA PHE A 74 0.18 -4.08 2.83
C PHE A 74 0.89 -5.06 3.76
N ILE A 75 2.18 -5.27 3.52
CA ILE A 75 3.03 -6.20 4.26
C ILE A 75 4.19 -5.42 4.85
N SER A 76 4.25 -5.40 6.18
CA SER A 76 5.41 -4.94 6.94
C SER A 76 6.33 -6.15 7.12
N LYS A 77 7.45 -6.21 6.41
CA LYS A 77 8.54 -7.10 6.80
C LYS A 77 9.25 -6.44 7.97
N GLU A 78 8.85 -6.76 9.19
CA GLU A 78 9.73 -6.52 10.35
C GLU A 78 11.08 -7.16 10.02
N LYS A 79 12.16 -6.38 10.13
CA LYS A 79 13.50 -6.95 10.12
C LYS A 79 13.50 -8.04 11.20
N GLN A 80 13.72 -9.28 10.79
CA GLN A 80 14.15 -10.29 11.74
C GLN A 80 15.50 -9.83 12.27
N ASP A 81 15.50 -9.14 13.41
CA ASP A 81 16.69 -9.02 14.25
C ASP A 81 17.06 -10.44 14.65
N ILE A 82 18.14 -10.94 14.05
CA ILE A 82 18.72 -12.23 14.33
C ILE A 82 19.57 -12.04 15.59
N PHE A 83 19.07 -12.60 16.71
CA PHE A 83 19.74 -12.98 17.97
C PHE A 83 20.81 -12.06 18.58
#